data_AF-A0A951WPP4-F1
#
_entry.id   AF-A0A951WPP4-F1
#
_cell.length_a   1.000
_cell.length_b   1.000
_cell.length_c   1.000
_cell.angle_alpha   90.00
_cell.angle_beta   90.00
_cell.angle_gamma   90.00
#
_symmetry.space_group_name_H-M   'P 1'
#
loop_
_entity.id
_entity.type
_entity.pdbx_description
1 polymer ?
#
loop_
_entity_poly.entity_id
_entity_poly.type
_entity_poly.pdbx_seq_one_letter_code
_entity_poly.pdbx_strand_id
1 'polypeptide(L)'
;MDYSLIGKIQKAKEYAEDPARVTFNSLKVEFRGDSDIYTISLGPDGWHSTDRGFQKYGISPHVMAMERLFGPMLKREPLPYAPGQNVVSDVEKAKKYASEPHRITILAFNARFRGDHNEYTINYEDGTWFCDNPYFQTHGVCSHTMAMERILKGMVKPNVPARTPIAD
;
A
#
# COMPACT_ATOMS: atom_id res chain seq x y z
N MET A 1 -22.22 17.84 -15.17
CA MET A 1 -21.08 16.91 -15.22
C MET A 1 -19.84 17.70 -14.85
N ASP A 2 -19.20 17.40 -13.71
CA ASP A 2 -18.06 18.18 -13.23
C ASP A 2 -16.80 17.83 -14.04
N TYR A 3 -16.49 18.68 -15.03
CA TYR A 3 -15.30 18.54 -15.88
C TYR A 3 -14.00 18.46 -15.05
N SER A 4 -13.98 19.00 -13.83
CA SER A 4 -12.81 18.94 -12.95
C SER A 4 -12.52 17.49 -12.51
N LEU A 5 -13.56 16.70 -12.22
CA LEU A 5 -13.42 15.33 -11.75
C LEU A 5 -12.92 14.38 -12.84
N ILE A 6 -13.38 14.56 -14.09
CA ILE A 6 -12.92 13.76 -15.25
C ILE A 6 -11.40 13.89 -15.40
N GLY A 7 -10.88 15.12 -15.34
CA GLY A 7 -9.44 15.37 -15.39
C GLY A 7 -8.68 14.69 -14.24
N LYS A 8 -9.22 14.69 -13.01
CA LYS A 8 -8.62 13.99 -11.87
C LYS A 8 -8.62 12.47 -12.04
N ILE A 9 -9.67 11.90 -12.61
CA ILE A 9 -9.76 10.46 -12.89
C ILE A 9 -8.72 10.06 -13.94
N GLN A 10 -8.57 10.84 -15.01
CA GLN A 10 -7.57 10.56 -16.04
C GLN A 10 -6.15 10.61 -15.47
N LYS A 11 -5.86 11.66 -14.70
CA LYS A 11 -4.58 11.82 -14.00
C LYS A 11 -4.28 10.67 -13.03
N ALA A 12 -5.29 10.19 -12.31
CA ALA A 12 -5.16 9.06 -11.40
C ALA A 12 -4.77 7.77 -12.13
N LYS A 13 -5.26 7.56 -13.36
CA LYS A 13 -4.85 6.41 -14.18
C LYS A 13 -3.38 6.52 -14.56
N GLU A 14 -2.97 7.67 -15.10
CA GLU A 14 -1.58 7.92 -15.47
C GLU A 14 -0.62 7.74 -14.29
N TYR A 15 -1.01 8.24 -13.12
CA TYR A 15 -0.24 8.08 -11.90
C TYR A 15 -0.13 6.64 -11.40
N ALA A 16 -1.16 5.82 -11.62
CA ALA A 16 -1.15 4.42 -11.20
C ALA A 16 -0.19 3.55 -12.04
N GLU A 17 0.15 3.97 -13.26
CA GLU A 17 1.13 3.29 -14.11
C GLU A 17 2.58 3.46 -13.63
N ASP A 18 2.84 4.42 -12.73
CA ASP A 18 4.16 4.67 -12.14
C ASP A 18 4.13 4.63 -10.60
N PRO A 19 4.12 3.42 -10.00
CA PRO A 19 4.14 3.26 -8.54
C PRO A 19 5.35 3.91 -7.86
N ALA A 20 6.46 4.18 -8.57
CA ALA A 20 7.64 4.83 -8.00
C ALA A 20 7.41 6.31 -7.65
N ARG A 21 6.22 6.86 -7.94
CA ARG A 21 5.73 8.14 -7.41
C ARG A 21 5.35 8.06 -5.94
N VAL A 22 5.06 6.87 -5.45
CA VAL A 22 4.63 6.64 -4.07
C VAL A 22 5.83 6.20 -3.26
N THR A 23 5.89 6.64 -2.01
CA THR A 23 6.79 6.08 -1.02
C THR A 23 6.02 5.83 0.26
N PHE A 24 6.03 4.60 0.77
CA PHE A 24 5.54 4.31 2.11
C PHE A 24 6.54 4.79 3.17
N ASN A 25 6.09 5.69 4.04
CA ASN A 25 6.82 6.05 5.26
C ASN A 25 6.50 5.03 6.37
N SER A 26 5.24 4.58 6.42
CA SER A 26 4.79 3.46 7.24
C SER A 26 3.70 2.68 6.53
N LEU A 27 3.59 1.41 6.88
CA LEU A 27 2.58 0.49 6.35
C LEU A 27 2.22 -0.51 7.44
N LYS A 28 0.95 -0.84 7.62
CA LYS A 28 0.49 -1.92 8.49
C LYS A 28 -0.54 -2.75 7.73
N VAL A 29 -0.33 -4.05 7.67
CA VAL A 29 -1.20 -5.00 6.98
C VAL A 29 -1.51 -6.22 7.82
N GLU A 30 -2.66 -6.82 7.56
CA GLU A 30 -2.90 -8.23 7.83
C GLU A 30 -2.56 -9.04 6.59
N PHE A 31 -1.81 -10.11 6.79
CA PHE A 31 -1.35 -11.01 5.75
C PHE A 31 -1.85 -12.41 6.05
N ARG A 32 -2.75 -12.91 5.19
CA ARG A 32 -3.24 -14.30 5.26
C ARG A 32 -2.20 -15.26 4.67
N GLY A 33 -1.39 -15.86 5.53
CA GLY A 33 -0.49 -16.95 5.18
C GLY A 33 -1.25 -18.24 4.90
N ASP A 34 -0.52 -19.34 4.68
CA ASP A 34 -1.15 -20.65 4.44
C ASP A 34 -1.70 -21.28 5.73
N SER A 35 -1.20 -20.89 6.90
CA SER A 35 -1.59 -21.48 8.20
C SER A 35 -2.34 -20.53 9.11
N ASP A 36 -2.11 -19.22 8.99
CA ASP A 36 -2.63 -18.21 9.92
C ASP A 36 -2.62 -16.82 9.27
N ILE A 37 -3.14 -15.83 9.99
CA ILE A 37 -3.08 -14.41 9.64
C ILE A 37 -1.99 -13.74 10.49
N TYR A 38 -1.13 -12.98 9.83
CA TYR A 38 -0.01 -12.28 10.46
C TYR A 38 -0.16 -10.78 10.31
N THR A 39 0.18 -10.03 11.35
CA THR A 39 0.32 -8.58 11.23
C THR A 39 1.75 -8.27 10.78
N ILE A 40 1.88 -7.54 9.69
CA ILE A 40 3.16 -7.05 9.19
C ILE A 40 3.13 -5.53 9.19
N SER A 41 4.17 -4.91 9.72
CA SER A 41 4.32 -3.46 9.70
C SER A 41 5.68 -3.03 9.21
N LEU A 42 5.69 -1.91 8.48
CA LEU A 42 6.85 -1.16 8.09
C LEU A 42 6.85 0.16 8.86
N GLY A 43 7.93 0.46 9.56
CA GLY A 43 8.14 1.75 10.23
C GLY A 43 9.55 2.29 10.01
N PRO A 44 9.92 3.37 10.72
CA PRO A 44 11.27 3.93 10.71
C PRO A 44 12.35 2.90 11.05
N ASP A 45 12.05 2.01 12.02
CA ASP A 45 13.01 1.04 12.55
C ASP A 45 13.18 -0.22 11.69
N GLY A 46 12.30 -0.43 10.70
CA GLY A 46 12.36 -1.64 9.89
C GLY A 46 11.02 -2.27 9.59
N TRP A 47 11.10 -3.50 9.08
CA TRP A 47 9.99 -4.42 9.05
C TRP A 47 9.79 -5.06 10.42
N HIS A 48 8.54 -5.34 10.75
CA HIS A 48 8.15 -6.22 11.83
C HIS A 48 7.05 -7.15 11.33
N SER A 49 7.07 -8.39 11.79
CA SER A 49 6.01 -9.36 11.51
C SER A 49 5.75 -10.22 12.74
N THR A 50 4.49 -10.60 12.94
CA THR A 50 4.10 -11.54 13.99
C THR A 50 4.41 -12.99 13.65
N ASP A 51 4.84 -13.29 12.42
CA ASP A 51 5.17 -14.66 12.02
C ASP A 51 6.48 -15.16 12.68
N ARG A 52 6.51 -16.44 13.06
CA ARG A 52 7.65 -17.05 13.75
C ARG A 52 8.94 -17.04 12.93
N GLY A 53 8.83 -17.09 11.60
CA GLY A 53 9.99 -17.04 10.71
C GLY A 53 10.70 -15.71 10.84
N PHE A 54 9.95 -14.62 10.78
CA PHE A 54 10.47 -13.27 10.96
C PHE A 54 11.04 -13.06 12.36
N GLN A 55 10.35 -13.50 13.40
CA GLN A 55 10.85 -13.37 14.78
C GLN A 55 12.19 -14.09 15.01
N LYS A 56 12.41 -15.21 14.32
CA LYS A 56 13.65 -15.99 14.43
C LYS A 56 14.78 -15.46 13.56
N TYR A 57 14.47 -15.02 12.35
CA TYR A 57 15.47 -14.77 11.30
C TYR A 57 15.56 -13.31 10.84
N GLY A 58 14.64 -12.46 11.27
CA GLY A 58 14.53 -11.07 10.81
C GLY A 58 14.02 -10.91 9.38
N ILE A 59 13.66 -12.01 8.70
CA ILE A 59 13.06 -12.03 7.35
C ILE A 59 12.18 -13.28 7.21
N SER A 60 11.11 -13.17 6.43
CA SER A 60 10.14 -14.26 6.22
C SER A 60 9.54 -14.19 4.82
N PRO A 61 8.91 -15.27 4.32
CA PRO A 61 8.25 -15.26 3.01
C PRO A 61 7.19 -14.18 2.86
N HIS A 62 6.52 -13.80 3.96
CA HIS A 62 5.50 -12.76 3.92
C HIS A 62 6.13 -11.38 3.72
N VAL A 63 7.18 -11.04 4.46
CA VAL A 63 7.91 -9.77 4.27
C VAL A 63 8.57 -9.71 2.88
N MET A 64 9.15 -10.82 2.42
CA MET A 64 9.69 -10.91 1.06
C MET A 64 8.62 -10.69 -0.02
N ALA A 65 7.39 -11.17 0.19
CA ALA A 65 6.27 -10.90 -0.72
C ALA A 65 5.90 -9.41 -0.73
N MET A 66 5.92 -8.76 0.44
CA MET A 66 5.68 -7.31 0.57
C MET A 66 6.77 -6.50 -0.14
N GLU A 67 8.04 -6.86 0.01
CA GLU A 67 9.16 -6.23 -0.70
C GLU A 67 9.06 -6.41 -2.21
N ARG A 68 8.58 -7.57 -2.67
CA ARG A 68 8.37 -7.84 -4.10
C ARG A 68 7.20 -7.04 -4.67
N LEU A 69 6.09 -6.93 -3.94
CA LEU A 69 4.90 -6.19 -4.38
C LEU A 69 5.13 -4.68 -4.38
N PHE A 70 5.80 -4.18 -3.34
CA PHE A 70 5.91 -2.75 -3.09
C PHE A 70 7.31 -2.19 -3.39
N GLY A 71 8.21 -2.97 -4.00
CA GLY A 71 9.60 -2.56 -4.28
C GLY A 71 9.77 -1.12 -4.77
N PRO A 72 9.05 -0.66 -5.82
CA PRO A 72 9.15 0.72 -6.30
C PRO A 72 8.72 1.79 -5.27
N MET A 73 7.95 1.40 -4.26
CA MET A 73 7.36 2.26 -3.22
C MET A 73 8.10 2.21 -1.88
N LEU A 74 9.21 1.48 -1.79
CA LEU A 74 10.00 1.33 -0.57
C LEU A 74 11.30 2.14 -0.67
N LYS A 75 11.58 2.98 0.34
CA LYS A 75 12.87 3.71 0.49
C LYS A 75 13.91 2.88 1.24
N ARG A 76 14.02 1.59 0.92
CA ARG A 76 14.99 0.70 1.56
C ARG A 76 15.32 -0.48 0.68
N GLU A 77 16.52 -1.01 0.84
CA GLU A 77 16.92 -2.25 0.21
C GLU A 77 16.14 -3.43 0.82
N PRO A 78 15.92 -4.51 0.03
CA PRO A 78 15.36 -5.75 0.56
C PRO A 78 16.20 -6.30 1.70
N LEU A 79 15.54 -6.91 2.69
CA LEU A 79 16.24 -7.55 3.80
C LEU A 79 17.12 -8.71 3.31
N PRO A 80 18.33 -8.88 3.87
CA PRO A 80 19.20 -9.99 3.50
C PRO A 80 18.66 -11.31 4.05
N TYR A 81 19.01 -12.42 3.40
CA TYR A 81 18.77 -13.75 3.95
C TYR A 81 19.63 -14.01 5.19
N ALA A 82 19.08 -14.78 6.12
CA ALA A 82 19.74 -15.17 7.35
C ALA A 82 20.25 -16.63 7.31
N PRO A 83 21.37 -16.94 7.99
CA PRO A 83 21.85 -18.30 8.13
C PRO A 83 20.81 -19.24 8.75
N GLY A 84 20.69 -20.45 8.19
CA GLY A 84 19.76 -21.48 8.69
C GLY A 84 18.28 -21.26 8.30
N GLN A 85 17.99 -20.32 7.40
CA GLN A 85 16.68 -20.21 6.74
C GLN A 85 16.53 -21.23 5.61
N ASN A 86 15.28 -21.62 5.33
CA ASN A 86 14.94 -22.38 4.14
C ASN A 86 14.69 -21.43 2.96
N VAL A 87 15.76 -20.77 2.51
CA VAL A 87 15.69 -19.68 1.53
C VAL A 87 14.96 -20.08 0.25
N VAL A 88 15.19 -21.30 -0.25
CA VAL A 88 14.55 -21.77 -1.49
C VAL A 88 13.03 -21.82 -1.32
N SER A 89 12.54 -22.49 -0.28
CA SER A 89 11.10 -22.57 0.00
C SER A 89 10.51 -21.19 0.30
N ASP A 90 11.26 -20.34 1.00
CA ASP A 90 10.80 -19.01 1.37
C ASP A 90 10.64 -18.10 0.15
N VAL A 91 11.58 -18.15 -0.80
CA VAL A 91 11.49 -17.44 -2.08
C VAL A 91 10.31 -17.91 -2.92
N GLU A 92 10.08 -19.22 -3.00
CA GLU A 92 8.94 -19.78 -3.74
C GLU A 92 7.60 -19.30 -3.16
N LYS A 93 7.46 -19.35 -1.83
CA LYS A 93 6.28 -18.83 -1.13
C LYS A 93 6.11 -17.34 -1.35
N ALA A 94 7.18 -16.55 -1.22
CA ALA A 94 7.13 -15.11 -1.44
C ALA A 94 6.65 -14.76 -2.86
N LYS A 95 7.16 -15.46 -3.88
CA LYS A 95 6.70 -15.32 -5.28
C LYS A 95 5.22 -15.66 -5.42
N LYS A 96 4.78 -16.77 -4.82
CA LYS A 96 3.36 -17.18 -4.83
C LYS A 96 2.49 -16.11 -4.17
N TYR A 97 2.79 -15.69 -2.95
CA TYR A 97 1.96 -14.74 -2.23
C TYR A 97 1.92 -13.37 -2.91
N ALA A 98 3.02 -12.93 -3.53
CA ALA A 98 3.05 -11.71 -4.33
C ALA A 98 2.13 -11.78 -5.57
N SER A 99 1.81 -12.97 -6.07
CA SER A 99 0.80 -13.16 -7.13
C SER A 99 -0.63 -13.26 -6.61
N GLU A 100 -0.82 -13.30 -5.29
CA GLU A 100 -2.10 -13.49 -4.60
C GLU A 100 -2.43 -12.25 -3.71
N PRO A 101 -2.57 -11.04 -4.29
CA PRO A 101 -2.68 -9.79 -3.52
C PRO A 101 -3.90 -9.74 -2.59
N HIS A 102 -4.93 -10.54 -2.86
CA HIS A 102 -6.12 -10.70 -2.00
C HIS A 102 -5.81 -11.30 -0.61
N ARG A 103 -4.59 -11.81 -0.38
CA ARG A 103 -4.13 -12.23 0.95
C ARG A 103 -3.76 -11.06 1.85
N ILE A 104 -3.60 -9.88 1.30
CA ILE A 104 -3.08 -8.71 1.99
C ILE A 104 -4.24 -7.75 2.20
N THR A 105 -4.55 -7.47 3.45
CA THR A 105 -5.46 -6.38 3.84
C THR A 105 -4.63 -5.28 4.45
N ILE A 106 -4.59 -4.12 3.81
CA ILE A 106 -3.93 -2.94 4.36
C ILE A 106 -4.84 -2.36 5.44
N LEU A 107 -4.31 -2.25 6.66
CA LEU A 107 -4.99 -1.65 7.80
C LEU A 107 -4.73 -0.15 7.86
N ALA A 108 -3.47 0.25 7.68
CA ALA A 108 -3.09 1.65 7.72
C ALA A 108 -1.81 1.90 6.91
N PHE A 109 -1.64 3.12 6.39
CA PHE A 109 -0.35 3.60 5.90
C PHE A 109 -0.24 5.12 5.96
N ASN A 110 1.01 5.59 5.99
CA ASN A 110 1.37 6.95 5.63
C ASN A 110 2.33 6.89 4.44
N ALA A 111 2.02 7.64 3.39
CA ALA A 111 2.81 7.65 2.16
C ALA A 111 3.04 9.08 1.65
N ARG A 112 4.18 9.28 1.00
CA ARG A 112 4.45 10.45 0.16
C ARG A 112 4.10 10.11 -1.28
N PHE A 113 3.46 11.05 -1.96
CA PHE A 113 3.02 10.91 -3.33
C PHE A 113 3.59 12.06 -4.16
N ARG A 114 4.45 11.76 -5.12
CA ARG A 114 5.01 12.73 -6.07
C ARG A 114 4.03 13.00 -7.20
N GLY A 115 3.30 14.11 -7.09
CA GLY A 115 2.53 14.67 -8.18
C GLY A 115 3.42 15.41 -9.18
N ASP A 116 2.81 16.09 -10.15
CA ASP A 116 3.57 16.75 -11.22
C ASP A 116 4.30 18.02 -10.76
N HIS A 117 3.73 18.71 -9.77
CA HIS A 117 4.22 20.02 -9.33
C HIS A 117 4.63 20.03 -7.86
N ASN A 118 4.19 19.05 -7.08
CA ASN A 118 4.42 18.99 -5.63
C ASN A 118 4.29 17.56 -5.13
N GLU A 119 4.76 17.34 -3.91
CA GLU A 119 4.54 16.10 -3.17
C GLU A 119 3.39 16.27 -2.16
N TYR A 120 2.63 15.20 -1.99
CA TYR A 120 1.47 15.16 -1.11
C TYR A 120 1.61 14.01 -0.13
N THR A 121 1.09 14.22 1.08
CA THR A 121 0.98 13.18 2.09
C THR A 121 -0.39 12.52 1.97
N ILE A 122 -0.38 11.19 1.89
CA ILE A 122 -1.58 10.35 1.91
C ILE A 122 -1.58 9.52 3.18
N ASN A 123 -2.71 9.54 3.87
CA ASN A 123 -2.97 8.66 4.99
C ASN A 123 -4.16 7.78 4.64
N TYR A 124 -4.08 6.53 5.09
CA TYR A 124 -5.17 5.59 5.06
C TYR A 124 -5.26 4.90 6.40
N GLU A 125 -6.47 4.76 6.92
CA GLU A 125 -6.76 3.98 8.12
C GLU A 125 -8.15 3.33 7.97
N ASP A 126 -8.15 2.02 7.77
CA ASP A 126 -9.33 1.15 7.65
C ASP A 126 -10.51 1.70 6.82
N GLY A 127 -10.20 2.18 5.61
CA GLY A 127 -11.19 2.75 4.69
C GLY A 127 -11.39 4.25 4.80
N THR A 128 -10.76 4.88 5.79
CA THR A 128 -10.67 6.34 5.87
C THR A 128 -9.46 6.79 5.08
N TRP A 129 -9.69 7.61 4.06
CA TRP A 129 -8.65 8.20 3.24
C TRP A 129 -8.43 9.66 3.60
N PHE A 130 -7.19 10.12 3.50
CA PHE A 130 -6.83 11.53 3.60
C PHE A 130 -5.72 11.85 2.62
N CYS A 131 -5.77 13.04 2.02
CA CYS A 131 -4.67 13.60 1.27
C CYS A 131 -4.59 15.11 1.53
N ASP A 132 -3.40 15.64 1.81
CA ASP A 132 -3.16 17.07 2.04
C ASP A 132 -3.33 17.95 0.78
N ASN A 133 -3.70 17.36 -0.36
CA ASN A 133 -4.05 18.09 -1.57
C ASN A 133 -5.33 18.95 -1.36
N PRO A 134 -5.34 20.24 -1.72
CA PRO A 134 -6.52 21.11 -1.55
C PRO A 134 -7.81 20.59 -2.22
N TYR A 135 -7.68 19.89 -3.35
CA TYR A 135 -8.83 19.28 -4.03
C TYR A 135 -9.46 18.17 -3.18
N PHE A 136 -8.63 17.37 -2.49
CA PHE A 136 -9.13 16.35 -1.56
C PHE A 136 -9.90 16.98 -0.40
N GLN A 137 -9.38 18.07 0.19
CA GLN A 137 -10.00 18.74 1.33
C GLN A 137 -11.43 19.23 1.05
N THR A 138 -11.74 19.50 -0.22
CA THR A 138 -13.03 20.02 -0.67
C THR A 138 -13.96 18.94 -1.22
N HIS A 139 -13.43 17.85 -1.78
CA HIS A 139 -14.22 16.84 -2.49
C HIS A 139 -14.19 15.44 -1.84
N GLY A 140 -13.34 15.23 -0.84
CA GLY A 140 -13.09 13.91 -0.24
C GLY A 140 -12.38 12.92 -1.17
N VAL A 141 -12.01 13.32 -2.38
CA VAL A 141 -11.28 12.51 -3.38
C VAL A 141 -10.28 13.40 -4.12
N CYS A 142 -9.19 12.83 -4.64
CA CYS A 142 -8.28 13.51 -5.54
C CYS A 142 -7.57 12.50 -6.46
N SER A 143 -6.79 12.99 -7.43
CA SER A 143 -6.03 12.12 -8.33
C SER A 143 -5.09 11.17 -7.60
N HIS A 144 -4.56 11.56 -6.44
CA HIS A 144 -3.60 10.75 -5.68
C HIS A 144 -4.28 9.60 -4.93
N THR A 145 -5.38 9.86 -4.20
CA THR A 145 -6.11 8.78 -3.53
C THR A 145 -6.72 7.81 -4.52
N MET A 146 -7.27 8.33 -5.63
CA MET A 146 -7.75 7.49 -6.73
C MET A 146 -6.65 6.65 -7.41
N ALA A 147 -5.42 7.16 -7.49
CA ALA A 147 -4.28 6.39 -8.00
C ALA A 147 -3.86 5.30 -7.00
N MET A 148 -3.79 5.63 -5.71
CA MET A 148 -3.50 4.67 -4.64
C MET A 148 -4.53 3.53 -4.60
N GLU A 149 -5.82 3.83 -4.74
CA GLU A 149 -6.87 2.81 -4.82
C GLU A 149 -6.68 1.85 -6.02
N ARG A 150 -6.14 2.35 -7.13
CA ARG A 150 -5.82 1.52 -8.31
C ARG A 150 -4.59 0.64 -8.07
N ILE A 151 -3.52 1.23 -7.55
CA ILE A 151 -2.27 0.52 -7.22
C ILE A 151 -2.54 -0.59 -6.18
N LEU A 152 -3.34 -0.28 -5.17
CA LEU A 152 -3.63 -1.16 -4.03
C LEU A 152 -4.94 -1.95 -4.22
N LYS A 153 -5.37 -2.16 -5.46
CA LYS A 153 -6.64 -2.81 -5.78
C LYS A 153 -6.77 -4.15 -5.06
N GLY A 154 -7.85 -4.30 -4.29
CA GLY A 154 -8.15 -5.51 -3.53
C GLY A 154 -7.44 -5.62 -2.19
N MET A 155 -6.59 -4.65 -1.83
CA MET A 155 -5.91 -4.60 -0.53
C MET A 155 -6.47 -3.51 0.40
N VAL A 156 -7.18 -2.52 -0.15
CA VAL A 156 -7.79 -1.40 0.58
C VAL A 156 -9.29 -1.33 0.34
N LYS A 157 -10.03 -0.74 1.29
CA LYS A 157 -11.43 -0.35 1.07
C LYS A 157 -11.45 0.89 0.16
N PRO A 158 -12.31 0.92 -0.88
CA PRO A 158 -12.37 2.06 -1.80
C PRO A 158 -12.82 3.31 -1.05
N ASN A 159 -12.32 4.46 -1.49
CA ASN A 159 -12.78 5.74 -0.97
C ASN A 159 -14.16 6.02 -1.57
N VAL A 160 -15.21 5.87 -0.77
CA VAL A 160 -16.56 6.24 -1.18
C VAL A 160 -16.77 7.68 -0.74
N PRO A 161 -16.70 8.68 -1.63
CA PRO A 161 -17.04 10.04 -1.24
C PRO A 161 -18.47 10.04 -0.70
N ALA A 162 -18.68 10.72 0.44
CA ALA A 162 -20.00 10.93 0.97
C ALA A 162 -20.87 11.51 -0.14
N ARG A 163 -21.97 10.82 -0.50
CA ARG A 163 -22.92 11.35 -1.47
C ARG A 163 -23.38 12.72 -0.95
N THR A 164 -23.19 13.77 -1.73
CA THR A 164 -23.92 15.02 -1.51
C THR A 164 -25.41 14.66 -1.47
N PRO A 165 -26.17 15.04 -0.43
CA PRO A 165 -27.62 14.92 -0.49
C PRO A 165 -28.07 15.64 -1.75
N ILE A 166 -28.85 14.95 -2.59
CA ILE A 166 -29.60 15.61 -3.65
C ILE A 166 -30.55 16.54 -2.89
N ALA A 167 -30.32 17.85 -2.97
CA ALA A 167 -31.30 18.80 -2.47
C ALA A 167 -32.56 18.60 -3.31
N ASP A 168 -33.65 18.21 -2.64
CA ASP A 168 -35.00 18.14 -3.22
C ASP A 168 -35.46 19.51 -3.74
#